data_AF-D8PTG0-F1
#
_entry.id   AF-D8PTG0-F1
#
_cell.length_a   1.000
_cell.length_b   1.000
_cell.length_c   1.000
_cell.angle_alpha   90.00
_cell.angle_beta   90.00
_cell.angle_gamma   90.00
#
_symmetry.space_group_name_H-M   'P 1'
#
loop_
_entity.id
_entity.type
_entity.pdbx_description
1 polymer ?
#
loop_
_entity_poly.entity_id
_entity_poly.type
_entity_poly.pdbx_seq_one_letter_code
_entity_poly.pdbx_strand_id
1 'polypeptide(L)'
;GLDPNADTPVEVLHTVLLGFVKYFWRDAISLLDDGKKKKLIARLDSLDVFDLGLPPLRGQTLVQYAGSLTGHDFRVIAQVAPAVLFDLVDNNRYEAWLALCRLTPLALRPELKSLEAYLVSWLEHSIDDFLACTALWSKSWFNKPKFHLILHLPRHIRRFGPAILFATE
;
A
#
# COMPACT_ATOMS: atom_id res chain seq x y z
N GLY A 1 3.09 33.84 -5.25
CA GLY A 1 4.37 33.12 -5.19
C GLY A 1 4.08 31.64 -5.00
N LEU A 2 5.00 30.76 -5.37
CA LEU A 2 4.90 29.33 -5.10
C LEU A 2 5.07 29.09 -3.59
N ASP A 3 4.15 28.38 -2.96
CA ASP A 3 4.25 27.88 -1.58
C ASP A 3 4.68 26.41 -1.64
N PRO A 4 5.96 26.09 -1.35
CA PRO A 4 6.48 24.73 -1.47
C PRO A 4 5.69 23.68 -0.66
N ASN A 5 5.08 24.08 0.46
CA ASN A 5 4.32 23.18 1.34
C ASN A 5 2.89 22.92 0.82
N ALA A 6 2.33 23.86 0.07
CA ALA A 6 1.00 23.73 -0.51
C ALA A 6 1.03 23.24 -1.96
N ASP A 7 2.12 23.52 -2.69
CA ASP A 7 2.25 23.33 -4.13
C ASP A 7 3.06 22.08 -4.52
N THR A 8 3.63 21.37 -3.54
CA THR A 8 4.24 20.05 -3.75
C THR A 8 3.25 18.97 -3.29
N PRO A 9 2.48 18.35 -4.21
CA PRO A 9 1.48 17.36 -3.84
C PRO A 9 2.14 16.06 -3.33
N VAL A 10 1.39 15.29 -2.53
CA VAL A 10 1.83 13.97 -2.07
C VAL A 10 2.07 13.06 -3.27
N GLU A 11 3.32 12.69 -3.52
CA GLU A 11 3.65 11.76 -4.58
C GLU A 11 3.22 10.34 -4.16
N VAL A 12 2.09 9.85 -4.70
CA VAL A 12 1.43 8.63 -4.21
C VAL A 12 2.14 7.35 -4.60
N LEU A 13 2.89 7.34 -5.71
CA LEU A 13 3.68 6.18 -6.11
C LEU A 13 4.75 5.88 -5.05
N HIS A 14 5.49 6.91 -4.65
CA HIS A 14 6.54 6.88 -3.65
C HIS A 14 5.96 6.80 -2.25
N THR A 15 4.81 7.38 -1.96
CA THR A 15 4.22 7.32 -0.62
C THR A 15 3.57 5.97 -0.34
N VAL A 16 2.75 5.45 -1.25
CA VAL A 16 1.97 4.23 -1.05
C VAL A 16 2.71 2.99 -1.54
N LEU A 17 3.04 2.89 -2.83
CA LEU A 17 3.60 1.67 -3.42
C LEU A 17 5.07 1.47 -3.07
N LEU A 18 5.95 2.41 -3.44
CA LEU A 18 7.38 2.37 -3.09
C LEU A 18 7.66 2.84 -1.65
N GLY A 19 6.60 3.18 -0.90
CA GLY A 19 6.63 3.52 0.52
C GLY A 19 6.04 2.42 1.36
N PHE A 20 4.77 2.57 1.75
CA PHE A 20 4.09 1.67 2.69
C PHE A 20 4.14 0.21 2.24
N VAL A 21 3.69 -0.10 1.01
CA VAL A 21 3.61 -1.48 0.52
C VAL A 21 5.00 -2.10 0.46
N LYS A 22 5.99 -1.38 -0.09
CA LYS A 22 7.40 -1.80 -0.10
C LYS A 22 7.93 -2.12 1.29
N TYR A 23 7.71 -1.22 2.25
CA TYR A 23 8.24 -1.39 3.59
C TYR A 23 7.57 -2.55 4.32
N PHE A 24 6.26 -2.67 4.20
CA PHE A 24 5.49 -3.73 4.84
C PHE A 24 5.84 -5.09 4.24
N TRP A 25 5.99 -5.17 2.91
CA TRP A 25 6.35 -6.43 2.23
C TRP A 25 7.73 -6.92 2.63
N ARG A 26 8.70 -6.00 2.67
CA ARG A 26 10.06 -6.31 3.11
C ARG A 26 10.09 -6.76 4.57
N ASP A 27 9.34 -6.09 5.45
CA ASP A 27 9.25 -6.48 6.85
C ASP A 27 8.65 -7.89 6.99
N ALA A 28 7.51 -8.14 6.35
CA ALA A 28 6.86 -9.45 6.36
C ALA A 28 7.82 -10.56 5.95
N ILE A 29 8.50 -10.41 4.80
CA ILE A 29 9.45 -11.42 4.29
C ILE A 29 10.66 -11.60 5.22
N SER A 30 11.15 -10.53 5.83
CA SER A 30 12.31 -10.61 6.75
C SER A 30 12.04 -11.43 8.01
N LEU A 31 10.76 -11.57 8.40
CA LEU A 31 10.32 -12.30 9.58
C LEU A 31 9.99 -13.77 9.31
N LEU A 32 9.81 -14.14 8.05
CA LEU A 32 9.50 -15.51 7.68
C LEU A 32 10.78 -16.36 7.67
N ASP A 33 10.72 -17.50 8.35
CA ASP A 33 11.67 -18.59 8.16
C ASP A 33 11.54 -19.21 6.76
N ASP A 34 12.48 -20.07 6.38
CA ASP A 34 12.51 -20.68 5.06
C ASP A 34 11.27 -21.55 4.76
N GLY A 35 10.67 -22.16 5.78
CA GLY A 35 9.44 -22.94 5.64
C GLY A 35 8.25 -22.06 5.30
N LYS A 36 8.08 -20.96 6.05
CA LYS A 36 7.03 -19.97 5.80
C LYS A 36 7.23 -19.23 4.48
N LYS A 37 8.48 -18.97 4.06
CA LYS A 37 8.77 -18.42 2.72
C LYS A 37 8.34 -19.36 1.61
N LYS A 38 8.63 -20.66 1.71
CA LYS A 38 8.14 -21.67 0.75
C LYS A 38 6.62 -21.72 0.71
N LYS A 39 5.96 -21.64 1.87
CA LYS A 39 4.49 -21.56 1.96
C LYS A 39 3.95 -20.29 1.27
N LEU A 40 4.57 -19.13 1.49
CA LEU A 40 4.20 -17.88 0.83
C LEU A 40 4.36 -17.96 -0.69
N ILE A 41 5.48 -18.52 -1.17
CA ILE A 41 5.73 -18.73 -2.61
C ILE A 41 4.64 -19.62 -3.20
N ALA A 42 4.36 -20.77 -2.57
CA ALA A 42 3.32 -21.68 -3.03
C ALA A 42 1.92 -21.02 -3.08
N ARG A 43 1.59 -20.17 -2.09
CA ARG A 43 0.34 -19.39 -2.10
C ARG A 43 0.29 -18.39 -3.24
N LEU A 44 1.37 -17.67 -3.49
CA LEU A 44 1.45 -16.73 -4.61
C LEU A 44 1.31 -17.45 -5.95
N ASP A 45 2.01 -18.57 -6.14
CA ASP A 45 2.01 -19.32 -7.40
C ASP A 45 0.66 -20.04 -7.66
N SER A 46 -0.09 -20.38 -6.62
CA SER A 46 -1.38 -21.08 -6.72
C SER A 46 -2.61 -20.16 -6.68
N LEU A 47 -2.44 -18.88 -6.36
CA LEU A 47 -3.54 -17.93 -6.32
C LEU A 47 -4.06 -17.67 -7.74
N ASP A 48 -5.35 -17.96 -7.95
CA ASP A 48 -6.01 -17.56 -9.19
C ASP A 48 -6.23 -16.04 -9.17
N VAL A 49 -5.61 -15.36 -10.15
CA VAL A 49 -5.63 -13.91 -10.32
C VAL A 49 -6.27 -13.50 -11.64
N PHE A 50 -6.97 -14.42 -12.32
CA PHE A 50 -7.59 -14.16 -13.61
C PHE A 50 -8.54 -12.95 -13.57
N ASP A 51 -9.42 -12.91 -12.56
CA ASP A 51 -10.39 -11.81 -12.38
C ASP A 51 -9.75 -10.48 -11.93
N LEU A 52 -8.47 -10.50 -11.53
CA LEU A 52 -7.68 -9.30 -11.25
C LEU A 52 -7.03 -8.72 -12.52
N GLY A 53 -7.16 -9.39 -13.67
CA GLY A 53 -6.51 -9.00 -14.92
C GLY A 53 -4.98 -9.12 -14.86
N LEU A 54 -4.46 -9.97 -13.97
CA LEU A 54 -3.03 -10.17 -13.78
C LEU A 54 -2.55 -11.47 -14.46
N PRO A 55 -1.30 -11.51 -14.95
CA PRO A 55 -0.69 -12.78 -15.33
C PRO A 55 -0.44 -13.64 -14.07
N PRO A 56 -0.22 -14.96 -14.24
CA PRO A 56 0.21 -15.82 -13.14
C PRO A 56 1.37 -15.20 -12.36
N LEU A 57 1.24 -15.21 -11.03
CA LEU A 57 2.22 -14.56 -10.16
C LEU A 57 3.54 -15.32 -10.18
N ARG A 58 4.64 -14.59 -10.04
CA ARG A 58 5.99 -15.15 -9.90
C ARG A 58 6.37 -15.13 -8.43
N GLY A 59 5.80 -16.03 -7.64
CA GLY A 59 5.95 -16.06 -6.17
C GLY A 59 7.42 -16.07 -5.74
N GLN A 60 8.25 -16.88 -6.39
CA GLN A 60 9.70 -16.90 -6.17
C GLN A 60 10.32 -15.51 -6.33
N THR A 61 9.97 -14.78 -7.41
CA THR A 61 10.49 -13.44 -7.66
C THR A 61 10.03 -12.44 -6.59
N LEU A 62 8.73 -12.45 -6.27
CA LEU A 62 8.14 -11.51 -5.30
C LEU A 62 8.69 -11.71 -3.88
N VAL A 63 9.09 -12.92 -3.52
CA VAL A 63 9.67 -13.23 -2.21
C VAL A 63 11.18 -13.02 -2.19
N GLN A 64 11.92 -13.52 -3.19
CA GLN A 64 13.38 -13.46 -3.21
C GLN A 64 13.91 -12.04 -3.40
N TYR A 65 13.24 -11.22 -4.22
CA TYR A 65 13.71 -9.89 -4.60
C TYR A 65 12.95 -8.76 -3.90
N ALA A 66 12.38 -9.02 -2.72
CA ALA A 66 11.53 -8.08 -1.97
C ALA A 66 12.10 -6.66 -1.79
N GLY A 67 13.43 -6.50 -1.79
CA GLY A 67 14.09 -5.21 -1.67
C GLY A 67 14.19 -4.40 -2.97
N SER A 68 14.12 -5.06 -4.13
CA SER A 68 14.40 -4.50 -5.46
C SER A 68 13.20 -4.58 -6.43
N LEU A 69 12.00 -4.85 -5.91
CA LEU A 69 10.77 -4.84 -6.68
C LEU A 69 10.40 -3.42 -7.16
N THR A 70 9.59 -3.37 -8.22
CA THR A 70 9.13 -2.14 -8.87
C THR A 70 7.76 -1.69 -8.35
N GLY A 71 7.32 -0.49 -8.74
CA GLY A 71 5.97 0.01 -8.42
C GLY A 71 4.86 -0.92 -8.95
N HIS A 72 5.07 -1.53 -10.12
CA HIS A 72 4.16 -2.53 -10.69
C HIS A 72 4.03 -3.75 -9.78
N ASP A 73 5.16 -4.32 -9.35
CA ASP A 73 5.16 -5.49 -8.46
C ASP A 73 4.48 -5.19 -7.12
N PHE A 74 4.69 -4.00 -6.55
CA PHE A 74 4.01 -3.61 -5.33
C PHE A 74 2.51 -3.37 -5.53
N ARG A 75 2.08 -2.91 -6.71
CA ARG A 75 0.65 -2.84 -7.03
C ARG A 75 0.02 -4.23 -7.07
N VAL A 76 0.73 -5.23 -7.61
CA VAL A 76 0.29 -6.63 -7.57
C VAL A 76 0.21 -7.13 -6.13
N ILE A 77 1.27 -6.93 -5.34
CA ILE A 77 1.32 -7.34 -3.92
C ILE A 77 0.16 -6.74 -3.13
N ALA A 78 -0.13 -5.45 -3.30
CA ALA A 78 -1.22 -4.79 -2.59
C ALA A 78 -2.61 -5.41 -2.88
N GLN A 79 -2.80 -6.01 -4.06
CA GLN A 79 -4.05 -6.68 -4.41
C GLN A 79 -4.19 -8.07 -3.79
N VAL A 80 -3.07 -8.77 -3.60
CA VAL A 80 -3.07 -10.20 -3.21
C VAL A 80 -2.61 -10.46 -1.78
N ALA A 81 -1.98 -9.47 -1.12
CA ALA A 81 -1.42 -9.59 0.21
C ALA A 81 -2.37 -10.20 1.25
N PRO A 82 -3.66 -9.82 1.35
CA PRO A 82 -4.59 -10.45 2.29
C PRO A 82 -4.73 -11.96 2.08
N ALA A 83 -4.84 -12.39 0.81
CA ALA A 83 -5.03 -13.78 0.43
C ALA A 83 -3.78 -14.64 0.65
N VAL A 84 -2.59 -14.04 0.72
CA VAL A 84 -1.34 -14.81 0.83
C VAL A 84 -0.67 -14.71 2.20
N LEU A 85 -0.92 -13.63 2.96
CA LEU A 85 -0.26 -13.36 4.25
C LEU A 85 -1.05 -13.82 5.48
N PHE A 86 -2.33 -14.17 5.35
CA PHE A 86 -3.11 -14.70 6.47
C PHE A 86 -2.34 -15.86 7.13
N ASP A 87 -2.31 -15.94 8.46
CA ASP A 87 -1.56 -16.96 9.23
C ASP A 87 -0.02 -16.94 9.13
N LEU A 88 0.60 -16.09 8.30
CA LEU A 88 2.07 -16.02 8.18
C LEU A 88 2.70 -14.92 9.03
N VAL A 89 1.94 -13.86 9.31
CA VAL A 89 2.32 -12.74 10.16
C VAL A 89 1.39 -12.68 11.38
N ASP A 90 1.80 -11.97 12.44
CA ASP A 90 0.92 -11.77 13.60
C ASP A 90 -0.28 -10.88 13.26
N ASN A 91 -1.29 -10.91 14.13
CA ASN A 91 -2.56 -10.24 13.90
C ASN A 91 -2.41 -8.72 13.70
N ASN A 92 -1.56 -8.03 14.47
CA ASN A 92 -1.44 -6.57 14.32
C ASN A 92 -0.80 -6.21 12.97
N ARG A 93 0.19 -6.99 12.52
CA ARG A 93 0.74 -6.86 11.16
C ARG A 93 -0.31 -7.13 10.10
N TYR A 94 -1.10 -8.18 10.26
CA TYR A 94 -2.12 -8.57 9.29
C TYR A 94 -3.22 -7.50 9.18
N GLU A 95 -3.72 -6.96 10.29
CA GLU A 95 -4.72 -5.87 10.28
C GLU A 95 -4.17 -4.61 9.61
N ALA A 96 -2.91 -4.24 9.85
CA ALA A 96 -2.27 -3.13 9.15
C ALA A 96 -2.14 -3.36 7.65
N TRP A 97 -1.88 -4.60 7.23
CA TRP A 97 -1.93 -5.00 5.82
C TRP A 97 -3.32 -4.86 5.23
N LEU A 98 -4.36 -5.34 5.92
CA LEU A 98 -5.74 -5.20 5.46
C LEU A 98 -6.13 -3.72 5.27
N ALA A 99 -5.79 -2.87 6.23
CA ALA A 99 -6.02 -1.44 6.14
C ALA A 99 -5.26 -0.79 4.98
N LEU A 100 -3.99 -1.15 4.79
CA LEU A 100 -3.19 -0.67 3.65
C LEU A 100 -3.78 -1.12 2.30
N CYS A 101 -4.24 -2.36 2.21
CA CYS A 101 -4.87 -2.91 1.00
C CYS A 101 -6.21 -2.24 0.69
N ARG A 102 -6.96 -1.76 1.70
CA ARG A 102 -8.15 -0.90 1.50
C ARG A 102 -7.79 0.50 1.04
N LEU A 103 -6.75 1.11 1.63
CA LEU A 103 -6.30 2.47 1.29
C LEU A 103 -5.72 2.57 -0.11
N THR A 104 -4.92 1.58 -0.53
CA THR A 104 -4.18 1.60 -1.80
C THR A 104 -5.04 1.89 -3.04
N PRO A 105 -6.16 1.16 -3.30
CA PRO A 105 -7.00 1.44 -4.47
C PRO A 105 -7.71 2.79 -4.40
N LEU A 106 -7.98 3.32 -3.20
CA LEU A 106 -8.52 4.68 -3.05
C LEU A 106 -7.47 5.70 -3.48
N ALA A 107 -6.26 5.62 -2.91
CA ALA A 107 -5.17 6.54 -3.21
C ALA A 107 -4.75 6.55 -4.70
N LEU A 108 -4.96 5.45 -5.42
CA LEU A 108 -4.60 5.30 -6.84
C LEU A 108 -5.80 5.43 -7.80
N ARG A 109 -6.95 5.90 -7.32
CA ARG A 109 -8.17 5.98 -8.13
C ARG A 109 -8.03 7.05 -9.23
N PRO A 110 -8.30 6.72 -10.50
CA PRO A 110 -8.15 7.68 -11.61
C PRO A 110 -9.34 8.63 -11.75
N GLU A 111 -10.54 8.20 -11.35
CA GLU A 111 -11.77 8.95 -11.57
C GLU A 111 -12.60 9.05 -10.29
N LEU A 112 -13.11 10.25 -10.01
CA LEU A 112 -13.91 10.58 -8.83
C LEU A 112 -15.31 11.02 -9.27
N LYS A 113 -16.33 10.19 -9.01
CA LYS A 113 -17.74 10.53 -9.31
C LYS A 113 -18.28 11.64 -8.41
N SER A 114 -17.91 11.60 -7.13
CA SER A 114 -18.25 12.63 -6.14
C SER A 114 -17.01 12.88 -5.28
N LEU A 115 -16.47 14.09 -5.37
CA LEU A 115 -15.25 14.47 -4.67
C LEU A 115 -15.44 14.43 -3.14
N GLU A 116 -16.49 15.08 -2.63
CA GLU A 116 -16.72 15.18 -1.17
C GLU A 116 -17.02 13.81 -0.55
N ALA A 117 -17.86 12.99 -1.18
CA ALA A 117 -18.14 11.64 -0.68
C ALA A 117 -16.88 10.75 -0.71
N TYR A 118 -16.05 10.87 -1.75
CA TYR A 118 -14.79 10.15 -1.84
C TYR A 118 -13.81 10.58 -0.73
N LEU A 119 -13.63 11.89 -0.52
CA LEU A 119 -12.67 12.42 0.43
C LEU A 119 -13.07 12.08 1.87
N VAL A 120 -14.28 12.47 2.27
CA VAL A 120 -14.73 12.36 3.67
C VAL A 120 -15.12 10.93 4.01
N SER A 121 -15.96 10.28 3.21
CA SER A 121 -16.55 8.98 3.58
C SER A 121 -15.60 7.80 3.37
N TRP A 122 -14.61 7.91 2.48
CA TRP A 122 -13.74 6.79 2.13
C TRP A 122 -12.27 7.05 2.40
N LEU A 123 -11.70 8.12 1.83
CA LEU A 123 -10.26 8.33 1.87
C LEU A 123 -9.76 8.68 3.28
N GLU A 124 -10.33 9.69 3.91
CA GLU A 124 -9.94 10.12 5.27
C GLU A 124 -10.10 8.98 6.28
N HIS A 125 -11.26 8.30 6.26
CA HIS A 125 -11.52 7.14 7.12
C HIS A 125 -10.51 6.00 6.88
N SER A 126 -10.14 5.71 5.63
CA SER A 126 -9.16 4.65 5.32
C SER A 126 -7.74 5.04 5.71
N ILE A 127 -7.39 6.33 5.68
CA ILE A 127 -6.12 6.83 6.20
C ILE A 127 -6.09 6.66 7.71
N ASP A 128 -7.13 7.09 8.43
CA ASP A 128 -7.20 6.97 9.89
C ASP A 128 -7.13 5.49 10.34
N ASP A 129 -7.88 4.60 9.69
CA ASP A 129 -7.85 3.16 9.93
C ASP A 129 -6.44 2.57 9.71
N PHE A 130 -5.79 2.93 8.60
CA PHE A 130 -4.42 2.50 8.30
C PHE A 130 -3.41 2.99 9.34
N LEU A 131 -3.49 4.26 9.76
CA LEU A 131 -2.59 4.80 10.77
C LEU A 131 -2.85 4.15 12.14
N ALA A 132 -4.10 3.91 12.53
CA ALA A 132 -4.45 3.25 13.77
C ALA A 132 -3.92 1.80 13.81
N CYS A 133 -4.18 1.01 12.76
CA CYS A 133 -3.66 -0.36 12.65
C CYS A 133 -2.12 -0.39 12.66
N THR A 134 -1.47 0.55 11.96
CA THR A 134 -0.01 0.65 11.95
C THR A 134 0.56 0.99 13.33
N ALA A 135 -0.12 1.86 14.10
CA ALA A 135 0.30 2.22 15.45
C ALA A 135 0.17 1.04 16.44
N LEU A 136 -0.84 0.18 16.26
CA LEU A 136 -1.00 -1.06 17.03
C LEU A 136 0.07 -2.10 16.70
N TRP A 137 0.53 -2.14 15.45
CA TRP A 137 1.69 -2.93 15.07
C TRP A 137 2.98 -2.35 15.67
N SER A 138 3.37 -1.13 15.30
CA SER A 138 4.56 -0.48 15.87
C SER A 138 4.56 1.02 15.61
N LYS A 139 4.77 1.80 16.69
CA LYS A 139 4.95 3.25 16.62
C LYS A 139 6.23 3.68 15.87
N SER A 140 7.21 2.78 15.71
CA SER A 140 8.47 3.11 15.00
C SER A 140 8.28 3.41 13.52
N TRP A 141 7.16 2.95 12.92
CA TRP A 141 6.81 3.25 11.53
C TRP A 141 6.69 4.75 11.26
N PHE A 142 6.19 5.51 12.24
CA PHE A 142 5.95 6.95 12.15
C PHE A 142 7.23 7.80 12.13
N ASN A 143 8.40 7.20 12.38
CA ASN A 143 9.67 7.86 12.15
C ASN A 143 9.95 8.09 10.65
N LYS A 144 9.18 7.46 9.75
CA LYS A 144 9.28 7.70 8.32
C LYS A 144 8.34 8.85 7.91
N PRO A 145 8.82 9.85 7.17
CA PRO A 145 8.02 11.05 6.84
C PRO A 145 6.75 10.74 6.03
N LYS A 146 6.73 9.62 5.28
CA LYS A 146 5.58 9.19 4.46
C LYS A 146 4.28 9.05 5.27
N PHE A 147 4.36 8.64 6.54
CA PHE A 147 3.19 8.53 7.43
C PHE A 147 2.62 9.89 7.84
N HIS A 148 3.43 10.94 7.84
CA HIS A 148 2.92 12.31 7.98
C HIS A 148 2.38 12.84 6.64
N LEU A 149 3.08 12.55 5.53
CA LEU A 149 2.71 13.04 4.21
C LEU A 149 1.31 12.58 3.77
N ILE A 150 0.92 11.34 4.06
CA ILE A 150 -0.39 10.81 3.63
C ILE A 150 -1.59 11.60 4.17
N LEU A 151 -1.46 12.27 5.32
CA LEU A 151 -2.50 13.13 5.89
C LEU A 151 -2.81 14.36 5.03
N HIS A 152 -1.89 14.77 4.15
CA HIS A 152 -2.08 15.88 3.23
C HIS A 152 -2.80 15.47 1.94
N LEU A 153 -2.92 14.17 1.66
CA LEU A 153 -3.48 13.64 0.42
C LEU A 153 -4.91 14.12 0.16
N PRO A 154 -5.85 14.15 1.15
CA PRO A 154 -7.20 14.65 0.90
C PRO A 154 -7.22 16.12 0.45
N ARG A 155 -6.39 16.97 1.06
CA ARG A 155 -6.24 18.39 0.69
C ARG A 155 -5.69 18.51 -0.73
N HIS A 156 -4.68 17.72 -1.08
CA HIS A 156 -4.08 17.73 -2.41
C HIS A 156 -5.04 17.22 -3.48
N ILE A 157 -5.82 16.17 -3.20
CA ILE A 157 -6.83 15.69 -4.15
C ILE A 157 -7.92 16.73 -4.38
N ARG A 158 -8.36 17.43 -3.32
CA ARG A 158 -9.33 18.52 -3.45
C ARG A 158 -8.82 19.64 -4.35
N ARG A 159 -7.52 19.92 -4.33
CA ARG A 159 -6.89 21.02 -5.08
C ARG A 159 -6.48 20.64 -6.50
N PHE A 160 -5.91 19.46 -6.68
CA PHE A 160 -5.23 19.05 -7.92
C PHE A 160 -5.97 17.93 -8.65
N GLY A 161 -7.06 17.41 -8.09
CA GLY A 161 -7.80 16.29 -8.63
C GLY A 161 -7.23 14.93 -8.19
N PRO A 162 -7.66 13.83 -8.85
CA PRO A 162 -7.22 12.47 -8.52
C PRO A 162 -5.69 12.35 -8.40
N ALA A 163 -5.21 11.64 -7.38
CA ALA A 163 -3.80 11.67 -7.04
C ALA A 163 -2.87 11.04 -8.08
N ILE A 164 -3.42 10.16 -8.91
CA ILE A 164 -2.69 9.56 -10.03
C ILE A 164 -2.23 10.62 -11.06
N LEU A 165 -2.91 11.77 -11.15
CA LEU A 165 -2.58 12.82 -12.11
C LEU A 165 -1.25 13.54 -11.80
N PHE A 166 -0.78 13.43 -10.55
CA PHE A 166 0.50 13.97 -10.11
C PHE A 166 1.41 12.88 -9.52
N ALA A 167 1.12 11.61 -9.84
CA ALA A 167 2.05 10.53 -9.57
C ALA A 167 3.20 10.61 -10.59
N THR A 168 4.41 10.83 -10.12
CA THR A 168 5.62 11.01 -10.96
C THR A 168 6.66 9.94 -10.59
N GLU A 169 7.29 9.36 -11.62
CA GLU A 169 8.46 8.48 -11.48
C GLU A 169 9.77 9.28 -11.48
#